data_AF-I0QRS0-F1
#
_entry.id   AF-I0QRS0-F1
#
_cell.length_a   1.000
_cell.length_b   1.000
_cell.length_c   1.000
_cell.angle_alpha   90.00
_cell.angle_beta   90.00
_cell.angle_gamma   90.00
#
_symmetry.space_group_name_H-M   'P 1'
#
loop_
_entity.id
_entity.type
_entity.pdbx_description
1 polymer ?
#
loop_
_entity_poly.entity_id
_entity_poly.type
_entity_poly.pdbx_seq_one_letter_code
_entity_poly.pdbx_strand_id
1 'polypeptide(L)'
;MPKNKKPLVRGIALDAESSRRRIDENGYLHVTQTHLTKEQVAPYLGSEIPGYEELGLEPDKVYYGYRPAEELEKSLDMFNGMPLLIIHQQDSAHAPLKEVRVGSVGTTPVWSAPYLDNSLTITDQTAIDGINDETLREISCGYFYTPDFTPGEFNGVAYDFVMRNIRGNHVALVKEGRAGPDVYVHDGMPSKIKKVIKPMKLTRVQVAVRAALGTYLAPRLAQDALPDDLTKLVGSYKKSSTLAKAVSRKYGSMIAQDMDIEADDLVELLDAAGGAVEPEDEGAKEDDPAFDEDNASESLRTMLEGKVPDELLQKLLACLAAPATDEDLDDLSDGKVKPVGDDNLDDDNGKGPAMDSKAIIAQAKKEALGHARKLNAAGNKVRSLVGDLDAMAFDSAEDIFAHALKSKGVNIKNYKPEAYEGMFDMISERQPSALANDHAFKDEPAELTGHFAHLANIKFG
;
A
#
# COMPACT_ATOMS: atom_id res chain seq x y z
N MET A 1 58.37 -16.95 0.32
CA MET A 1 57.08 -17.17 -0.34
C MET A 1 55.97 -16.44 0.41
N PRO A 2 55.45 -15.31 -0.08
CA PRO A 2 54.26 -14.68 0.48
C PRO A 2 53.01 -15.14 -0.28
N LYS A 3 51.95 -15.43 0.47
CA LYS A 3 50.65 -15.93 -0.02
C LYS A 3 49.88 -14.82 -0.75
N ASN A 4 49.39 -15.13 -1.95
CA ASN A 4 48.47 -14.31 -2.74
C ASN A 4 47.24 -13.90 -1.92
N LYS A 5 47.03 -12.59 -1.74
CA LYS A 5 45.71 -12.02 -1.39
C LYS A 5 45.10 -11.46 -2.67
N LYS A 6 44.01 -12.08 -3.14
CA LYS A 6 43.15 -11.51 -4.20
C LYS A 6 42.57 -10.17 -3.70
N PRO A 7 42.45 -9.14 -4.56
CA PRO A 7 41.74 -7.92 -4.18
C PRO A 7 40.25 -8.23 -3.99
N LEU A 8 39.69 -7.85 -2.84
CA LEU A 8 38.26 -7.80 -2.62
C LEU A 8 37.68 -6.72 -3.55
N VAL A 9 37.08 -7.15 -4.65
CA VAL A 9 36.20 -6.29 -5.45
C VAL A 9 35.03 -5.95 -4.55
N ARG A 10 35.03 -4.73 -3.99
CA ARG A 10 33.84 -4.16 -3.36
C ARG A 10 32.81 -4.03 -4.49
N GLY A 11 31.83 -4.93 -4.50
CA GLY A 11 30.62 -4.72 -5.26
C GLY A 11 30.06 -3.37 -4.86
N ILE A 12 29.95 -2.46 -5.81
CA ILE A 12 29.16 -1.24 -5.65
C ILE A 12 27.74 -1.76 -5.45
N ALA A 13 27.25 -1.70 -4.22
CA ALA A 13 25.81 -1.62 -4.02
C ALA A 13 25.41 -0.34 -4.75
N LEU A 14 24.66 -0.48 -5.84
CA LEU A 14 23.86 0.63 -6.36
C LEU A 14 22.86 0.91 -5.26
N ASP A 15 23.26 1.76 -4.30
CA ASP A 15 22.40 2.19 -3.22
C ASP A 15 21.15 2.76 -3.90
N ALA A 16 20.04 2.05 -3.72
CA ALA A 16 18.73 2.53 -4.08
C ALA A 16 18.62 3.94 -3.51
N GLU A 17 18.49 4.92 -4.40
CA GLU A 17 18.31 6.32 -4.05
C GLU A 17 17.28 6.37 -2.92
N SER A 18 17.72 6.80 -1.74
CA SER A 18 16.87 6.81 -0.56
C SER A 18 15.56 7.47 -0.92
N SER A 19 14.45 6.79 -0.67
CA SER A 19 13.11 7.26 -1.01
C SER A 19 12.97 8.77 -0.78
N ARG A 20 12.69 9.53 -1.83
CA ARG A 20 12.40 10.97 -1.72
C ARG A 20 11.10 11.23 -0.97
N ARG A 21 10.27 10.19 -0.78
CA ARG A 21 9.00 10.22 -0.07
C ARG A 21 9.13 9.71 1.37
N ARG A 22 8.48 10.37 2.31
CA ARG A 22 8.25 9.87 3.67
C ARG A 22 6.82 10.19 4.11
N ILE A 23 6.23 9.31 4.90
CA ILE A 23 4.95 9.57 5.58
C ILE A 23 5.24 9.87 7.05
N ASP A 24 4.68 10.96 7.58
CA ASP A 24 4.83 11.32 8.99
C ASP A 24 3.78 10.62 9.90
N GLU A 25 3.84 10.87 11.20
CA GLU A 25 2.90 10.31 12.18
C GLU A 25 1.44 10.77 11.97
N ASN A 26 1.24 11.89 11.26
CA ASN A 26 -0.09 12.41 10.91
C ASN A 26 -0.66 11.74 9.65
N GLY A 27 0.15 10.94 8.93
CA GLY A 27 -0.22 10.37 7.64
C GLY A 27 0.07 11.29 6.46
N TYR A 28 0.75 12.42 6.64
CA TYR A 28 1.08 13.34 5.56
C TYR A 28 2.25 12.83 4.74
N LEU A 29 2.13 12.94 3.42
CA LEU A 29 3.18 12.57 2.48
C LEU A 29 4.10 13.77 2.25
N HIS A 30 5.38 13.61 2.54
CA HIS A 30 6.39 14.60 2.23
C HIS A 30 7.32 14.08 1.15
N VAL A 31 7.62 14.94 0.18
CA VAL A 31 8.53 14.70 -0.93
C VAL A 31 9.68 15.67 -0.80
N THR A 32 10.91 15.17 -0.65
CA THR A 32 12.09 16.02 -0.42
C THR A 32 12.50 16.80 -1.65
N GLN A 33 12.39 16.21 -2.85
CA GLN A 33 12.71 16.87 -4.11
C GLN A 33 11.87 16.33 -5.27
N THR A 34 11.18 17.29 -5.88
CA THR A 34 10.17 17.28 -6.93
C THR A 34 10.40 18.07 -8.22
N HIS A 35 10.39 17.54 -9.44
CA HIS A 35 10.25 18.39 -10.62
C HIS A 35 8.90 19.14 -10.57
N LEU A 36 8.92 20.47 -10.52
CA LEU A 36 7.71 21.29 -10.58
C LEU A 36 7.41 21.74 -12.02
N THR A 37 8.45 22.14 -12.73
CA THR A 37 8.35 22.58 -14.13
C THR A 37 9.72 22.55 -14.80
N LYS A 38 9.78 22.82 -16.11
CA LYS A 38 11.02 22.82 -16.89
C LYS A 38 11.06 23.88 -17.98
N GLU A 39 12.25 24.19 -18.49
CA GLU A 39 12.44 24.97 -19.71
C GLU A 39 11.84 24.24 -20.91
N GLN A 40 10.89 24.87 -21.61
CA GLN A 40 10.20 24.29 -22.76
C GLN A 40 9.37 25.31 -23.53
N VAL A 41 8.87 24.89 -24.69
CA VAL A 41 7.76 25.56 -25.40
C VAL A 41 6.47 24.79 -25.09
N ALA A 42 5.38 25.50 -24.76
CA ALA A 42 4.10 24.90 -24.44
C ALA A 42 2.92 25.63 -25.13
N PRO A 43 1.85 24.91 -25.50
CA PRO A 43 0.65 25.53 -26.08
C PRO A 43 -0.20 26.20 -25.01
N TYR A 44 -0.77 27.36 -25.36
CA TYR A 44 -1.74 28.12 -24.57
C TYR A 44 -2.88 28.58 -25.48
N LEU A 45 -4.11 28.56 -24.99
CA LEU A 45 -5.21 29.27 -25.65
C LEU A 45 -5.01 30.78 -25.50
N GLY A 46 -5.44 31.56 -26.47
CA GLY A 46 -5.41 33.03 -26.38
C GLY A 46 -6.07 33.53 -25.09
N SER A 47 -7.20 32.93 -24.70
CA SER A 47 -7.90 33.26 -23.45
C SER A 47 -7.11 32.99 -22.16
N GLU A 48 -6.10 32.11 -22.21
CA GLU A 48 -5.22 31.80 -21.07
C GLU A 48 -4.08 32.81 -20.92
N ILE A 49 -3.78 33.60 -21.97
CA ILE A 49 -2.66 34.54 -21.97
C ILE A 49 -3.06 35.82 -21.21
N PRO A 50 -2.25 36.28 -20.24
CA PRO A 50 -2.52 37.52 -19.52
C PRO A 50 -2.65 38.70 -20.48
N GLY A 51 -3.76 39.45 -20.37
CA GLY A 51 -4.03 40.63 -21.19
C GLY A 51 -4.44 40.34 -22.64
N TYR A 52 -4.92 39.13 -22.95
CA TYR A 52 -5.25 38.72 -24.32
C TYR A 52 -6.19 39.69 -25.06
N GLU A 53 -7.15 40.32 -24.36
CA GLU A 53 -8.08 41.31 -24.94
C GLU A 53 -7.33 42.58 -25.39
N GLU A 54 -6.46 43.11 -24.53
CA GLU A 54 -5.65 44.31 -24.82
C GLU A 54 -4.62 44.04 -25.92
N LEU A 55 -4.14 42.80 -26.00
CA LEU A 55 -3.19 42.32 -27.00
C LEU A 55 -3.86 41.93 -28.33
N GLY A 56 -5.20 41.90 -28.39
CA GLY A 56 -5.96 41.54 -29.58
C GLY A 56 -5.79 40.07 -30.00
N LEU A 57 -5.56 39.17 -29.04
CA LEU A 57 -5.41 37.74 -29.31
C LEU A 57 -6.78 37.08 -29.49
N GLU A 58 -6.83 36.07 -30.35
CA GLU A 58 -8.03 35.27 -30.56
C GLU A 58 -8.20 34.27 -29.40
N PRO A 59 -9.33 34.28 -28.66
CA PRO A 59 -9.51 33.46 -27.45
C PRO A 59 -9.27 31.97 -27.66
N ASP A 60 -9.81 31.42 -28.74
CA ASP A 60 -9.81 29.97 -29.04
C ASP A 60 -8.57 29.53 -29.84
N LYS A 61 -7.69 30.46 -30.21
CA LYS A 61 -6.48 30.15 -30.97
C LYS A 61 -5.37 29.67 -30.04
N VAL A 62 -4.66 28.64 -30.45
CA VAL A 62 -3.47 28.16 -29.74
C VAL A 62 -2.25 28.99 -30.14
N TYR A 63 -1.53 29.47 -29.13
CA TYR A 63 -0.24 30.14 -29.24
C TYR A 63 0.81 29.36 -28.45
N TYR A 64 2.03 29.34 -28.94
CA TYR A 64 3.15 28.63 -28.34
C TYR A 64 4.01 29.58 -27.49
N GLY A 65 4.01 29.37 -26.18
CA GLY A 65 4.78 30.15 -25.21
C GLY A 65 6.08 29.46 -24.85
N TYR A 66 7.21 30.14 -25.04
CA TYR A 66 8.52 29.70 -24.58
C TYR A 66 8.76 30.11 -23.12
N ARG A 67 9.23 29.17 -22.30
CA ARG A 67 9.58 29.35 -20.89
C ARG A 67 11.09 29.23 -20.72
N PRO A 68 11.84 30.34 -20.74
CA PRO A 68 13.30 30.30 -20.67
C PRO A 68 13.80 29.81 -19.30
N ALA A 69 14.90 29.06 -19.30
CA ALA A 69 15.62 28.65 -18.09
C ALA A 69 15.97 29.85 -17.19
N GLU A 70 16.49 30.93 -17.78
CA GLU A 70 16.90 32.13 -17.04
C GLU A 70 15.75 32.77 -16.26
N GLU A 71 14.53 32.71 -16.77
CA GLU A 71 13.35 33.27 -16.10
C GLU A 71 12.84 32.33 -15.01
N LEU A 72 12.95 31.01 -15.22
CA LEU A 72 12.63 30.01 -14.20
C LEU A 72 13.60 30.07 -13.02
N GLU A 73 14.91 30.19 -13.29
CA GLU A 73 15.95 30.30 -12.27
C GLU A 73 15.76 31.55 -11.39
N LYS A 74 15.36 32.69 -11.97
CA LYS A 74 15.01 33.90 -11.20
C LYS A 74 13.77 33.72 -10.31
N SER A 75 12.90 32.78 -10.66
CA SER A 75 11.60 32.56 -10.01
C SER A 75 11.61 31.50 -8.91
N LEU A 76 12.75 30.82 -8.68
CA LEU A 76 12.90 29.69 -7.74
C LEU A 76 12.22 29.92 -6.40
N ASP A 77 12.59 31.01 -5.72
CA ASP A 77 12.10 31.31 -4.37
C ASP A 77 10.63 31.70 -4.35
N MET A 78 10.05 32.10 -5.48
CA MET A 78 8.65 32.50 -5.56
C MET A 78 7.68 31.31 -5.54
N PHE A 79 8.18 30.09 -5.75
CA PHE A 79 7.38 28.88 -5.58
C PHE A 79 7.31 28.41 -4.12
N ASN A 80 8.16 28.96 -3.24
CA ASN A 80 8.23 28.52 -1.85
C ASN A 80 6.93 28.82 -1.10
N GLY A 81 6.37 27.80 -0.43
CA GLY A 81 5.13 27.94 0.33
C GLY A 81 3.87 28.13 -0.52
N MET A 82 3.96 28.02 -1.85
CA MET A 82 2.77 28.10 -2.72
C MET A 82 1.81 26.92 -2.42
N PRO A 83 0.49 27.12 -2.56
CA PRO A 83 -0.47 26.06 -2.33
C PRO A 83 -0.33 24.94 -3.36
N LEU A 84 -0.50 23.70 -2.91
CA LEU A 84 -0.67 22.53 -3.76
C LEU A 84 -2.17 22.24 -3.90
N LEU A 85 -2.66 22.17 -5.13
CA LEU A 85 -4.06 21.98 -5.48
C LEU A 85 -4.26 20.63 -6.19
N ILE A 86 -5.48 20.10 -6.13
CA ILE A 86 -5.89 18.92 -6.93
C ILE A 86 -6.52 19.30 -8.27
N ILE A 87 -6.76 20.60 -8.49
CA ILE A 87 -7.27 21.16 -9.75
C ILE A 87 -6.38 22.30 -10.21
N HIS A 88 -6.32 22.51 -11.53
CA HIS A 88 -5.51 23.55 -12.14
C HIS A 88 -6.33 24.84 -12.30
N GLN A 89 -6.57 25.54 -11.19
CA GLN A 89 -7.30 26.80 -11.14
C GLN A 89 -6.50 27.86 -10.38
N GLN A 90 -6.54 29.10 -10.85
CA GLN A 90 -5.86 30.22 -10.20
C GLN A 90 -6.36 30.42 -8.77
N ASP A 91 -5.43 30.51 -7.82
CA ASP A 91 -5.69 30.74 -6.40
C ASP A 91 -5.35 32.20 -6.01
N SER A 92 -6.07 32.75 -5.04
CA SER A 92 -5.79 34.11 -4.54
C SER A 92 -6.31 34.33 -3.12
N ALA A 93 -5.79 35.35 -2.43
CA ALA A 93 -6.29 35.71 -1.10
C ALA A 93 -7.76 36.18 -1.09
N HIS A 94 -8.25 36.75 -2.20
CA HIS A 94 -9.62 37.27 -2.30
C HIS A 94 -10.63 36.20 -2.73
N ALA A 95 -10.15 35.13 -3.38
CA ALA A 95 -10.93 33.98 -3.78
C ALA A 95 -10.11 32.69 -3.53
N PRO A 96 -9.91 32.31 -2.25
CA PRO A 96 -9.04 31.21 -1.89
C PRO A 96 -9.69 29.85 -2.18
N LEU A 97 -8.96 28.99 -2.89
CA LEU A 97 -9.38 27.64 -3.26
C LEU A 97 -9.17 26.63 -2.12
N LYS A 98 -9.82 26.87 -0.98
CA LYS A 98 -9.61 26.10 0.26
C LYS A 98 -9.97 24.62 0.12
N GLU A 99 -11.05 24.31 -0.56
CA GLU A 99 -11.62 22.95 -0.64
C GLU A 99 -10.78 22.00 -1.51
N VAL A 100 -10.00 22.55 -2.44
CA VAL A 100 -9.19 21.79 -3.39
C VAL A 100 -7.70 21.88 -3.10
N ARG A 101 -7.33 22.54 -2.00
CA ARG A 101 -5.95 22.64 -1.53
C ARG A 101 -5.61 21.39 -0.73
N VAL A 102 -4.64 20.65 -1.24
CA VAL A 102 -4.26 19.32 -0.75
C VAL A 102 -2.87 19.30 -0.11
N GLY A 103 -2.22 20.46 -0.04
CA GLY A 103 -0.90 20.59 0.56
C GLY A 103 -0.22 21.92 0.25
N SER A 104 1.10 21.92 0.30
CA SER A 104 1.95 23.06 -0.03
C SER A 104 3.27 22.64 -0.67
N VAL A 105 3.83 23.57 -1.43
CA VAL A 105 5.23 23.53 -1.85
C VAL A 105 6.10 23.87 -0.65
N GLY A 106 7.21 23.16 -0.51
CA GLY A 106 8.20 23.43 0.53
C GLY A 106 9.03 24.67 0.24
N THR A 107 10.21 24.74 0.84
CA THR A 107 11.06 25.95 0.85
C THR A 107 12.51 25.65 0.46
N THR A 108 12.71 24.63 -0.35
CA THR A 108 14.03 24.14 -0.77
C THR A 108 14.12 24.08 -2.29
N PRO A 109 14.02 25.22 -2.99
CA PRO A 109 14.02 25.23 -4.44
C PRO A 109 15.42 24.93 -4.95
N VAL A 110 15.52 24.13 -6.00
CA VAL A 110 16.79 23.77 -6.65
C VAL A 110 16.61 23.89 -8.15
N TRP A 111 17.50 24.65 -8.81
CA TRP A 111 17.59 24.64 -10.26
C TRP A 111 18.48 23.47 -10.71
N SER A 112 17.85 22.49 -11.36
CA SER A 112 18.50 21.30 -11.91
C SER A 112 18.19 21.24 -13.40
N ALA A 113 18.86 22.08 -14.19
CA ALA A 113 18.55 22.30 -15.60
C ALA A 113 18.23 20.99 -16.36
N PRO A 114 17.11 20.92 -17.10
CA PRO A 114 16.17 22.01 -17.41
C PRO A 114 15.07 22.24 -16.35
N TYR A 115 15.11 21.57 -15.20
CA TYR A 115 14.03 21.52 -14.22
C TYR A 115 14.17 22.53 -13.08
N LEU A 116 13.03 23.05 -12.65
CA LEU A 116 12.86 23.71 -11.36
C LEU A 116 12.31 22.69 -10.38
N ASP A 117 13.09 22.40 -9.34
CA ASP A 117 12.73 21.44 -8.31
C ASP A 117 12.34 22.12 -7.01
N ASN A 118 11.46 21.49 -6.22
CA ASN A 118 11.22 21.84 -4.83
C ASN A 118 10.70 20.64 -4.03
N SER A 119 10.62 20.78 -2.70
CA SER A 119 9.90 19.82 -1.87
C SER A 119 8.39 20.02 -1.95
N LEU A 120 7.62 18.98 -1.66
CA LEU A 120 6.16 19.04 -1.52
C LEU A 120 5.74 18.41 -0.19
N THR A 121 4.69 18.95 0.41
CA THR A 121 3.96 18.32 1.51
C THR A 121 2.52 18.18 1.11
N ILE A 122 2.01 16.95 1.11
CA ILE A 122 0.63 16.59 0.76
C ILE A 122 -0.05 16.15 2.05
N THR A 123 -1.13 16.84 2.40
CA THR A 123 -1.86 16.64 3.66
C THR A 123 -3.23 15.98 3.45
N ASP A 124 -3.71 15.89 2.21
CA ASP A 124 -4.99 15.27 1.88
C ASP A 124 -4.83 13.80 1.46
N GLN A 125 -5.63 12.91 2.06
CA GLN A 125 -5.56 11.47 1.78
C GLN A 125 -5.98 11.11 0.36
N THR A 126 -6.97 11.79 -0.22
CA THR A 126 -7.45 11.53 -1.58
C THR A 126 -6.37 11.87 -2.60
N ALA A 127 -5.65 12.98 -2.39
CA ALA A 127 -4.50 13.33 -3.21
C ALA A 127 -3.35 12.32 -3.07
N ILE A 128 -3.07 11.85 -1.85
CA ILE A 128 -2.05 10.82 -1.61
C ILE A 128 -2.42 9.51 -2.33
N ASP A 129 -3.68 9.09 -2.24
CA ASP A 129 -4.17 7.90 -2.93
C ASP A 129 -4.07 8.07 -4.45
N GLY A 130 -4.42 9.24 -4.98
CA GLY A 130 -4.29 9.60 -6.39
C GLY A 130 -2.85 9.61 -6.92
N ILE A 131 -1.89 9.95 -6.07
CA ILE A 131 -0.46 9.83 -6.40
C ILE A 131 -0.04 8.35 -6.41
N ASN A 132 -0.52 7.54 -5.47
CA ASN A 132 -0.15 6.14 -5.30
C ASN A 132 -0.80 5.19 -6.34
N ASP A 133 -1.97 5.56 -6.86
CA ASP A 133 -2.68 4.83 -7.91
C ASP A 133 -2.40 5.38 -9.33
N GLU A 134 -1.55 6.39 -9.42
CA GLU A 134 -1.12 7.06 -10.66
C GLU A 134 -2.19 7.87 -11.39
N THR A 135 -3.36 8.11 -10.79
CA THR A 135 -4.41 8.95 -11.39
C THR A 135 -4.07 10.44 -11.39
N LEU A 136 -3.27 10.90 -10.42
CA LEU A 136 -2.85 12.28 -10.21
C LEU A 136 -1.33 12.38 -10.00
N ARG A 137 -0.56 11.82 -10.93
CA ARG A 137 0.90 11.73 -10.81
C ARG A 137 1.63 12.98 -11.30
N GLU A 138 1.11 13.66 -12.33
CA GLU A 138 1.81 14.74 -13.01
C GLU A 138 1.61 16.08 -12.30
N ILE A 139 2.58 16.98 -12.47
CA ILE A 139 2.56 18.29 -11.83
C ILE A 139 2.37 19.36 -12.90
N SER A 140 1.51 20.33 -12.59
CA SER A 140 1.33 21.52 -13.41
C SER A 140 1.36 22.77 -12.56
N CYS A 141 2.26 23.71 -12.90
CA CYS A 141 2.36 24.99 -12.20
C CYS A 141 1.49 26.05 -12.85
N GLY A 142 0.77 26.81 -12.01
CA GLY A 142 0.21 28.10 -12.36
C GLY A 142 1.17 29.22 -11.95
N TYR A 143 1.43 30.15 -12.87
CA TYR A 143 2.32 31.29 -12.63
C TYR A 143 1.83 32.55 -13.32
N PHE A 144 2.19 33.69 -12.74
CA PHE A 144 2.09 34.99 -13.39
C PHE A 144 3.31 35.20 -14.29
N TYR A 145 3.11 35.89 -15.41
CA TYR A 145 4.18 36.26 -16.34
C TYR A 145 3.75 37.47 -17.19
N THR A 146 4.71 38.06 -17.88
CA THR A 146 4.50 39.08 -18.90
C THR A 146 4.78 38.44 -20.27
N PRO A 147 3.80 38.39 -21.19
CA PRO A 147 4.02 37.87 -22.54
C PRO A 147 4.84 38.87 -23.38
N ASP A 148 5.90 38.38 -24.01
CA ASP A 148 6.74 39.10 -24.97
C ASP A 148 6.62 38.41 -26.34
N PHE A 149 5.87 39.00 -27.27
CA PHE A 149 5.58 38.43 -28.61
C PHE A 149 6.77 38.49 -29.59
N THR A 150 7.98 38.30 -29.07
CA THR A 150 9.16 38.06 -29.89
C THR A 150 9.18 36.59 -30.30
N PRO A 151 8.94 36.25 -31.58
CA PRO A 151 8.94 34.86 -32.03
C PRO A 151 10.36 34.30 -32.07
N GLY A 152 10.47 32.98 -32.01
CA GLY A 152 11.76 32.30 -32.15
C GLY A 152 11.60 30.79 -32.20
N GLU A 153 12.69 30.08 -31.93
CA GLU A 153 12.73 28.62 -31.96
C GLU A 153 13.55 28.11 -30.77
N PHE A 154 13.06 27.06 -30.12
CA PHE A 154 13.78 26.35 -29.08
C PHE A 154 13.70 24.85 -29.33
N ASN A 155 14.85 24.17 -29.41
CA ASN A 155 14.95 22.72 -29.65
C ASN A 155 14.11 22.22 -30.85
N GLY A 156 14.08 22.96 -31.96
CA GLY A 156 13.31 22.58 -33.15
C GLY A 156 11.82 22.96 -33.11
N VAL A 157 11.36 23.61 -32.04
CA VAL A 157 9.96 24.02 -31.86
C VAL A 157 9.86 25.54 -31.93
N ALA A 158 9.10 26.05 -32.90
CA ALA A 158 8.81 27.47 -33.01
C ALA A 158 7.88 27.93 -31.88
N TYR A 159 8.09 29.15 -31.38
CA TYR A 159 7.24 29.78 -30.38
C TYR A 159 6.81 31.19 -30.83
N ASP A 160 5.63 31.59 -30.39
CA ASP A 160 5.00 32.88 -30.72
C ASP A 160 5.38 33.97 -29.72
N PHE A 161 5.61 33.61 -28.46
CA PHE A 161 5.97 34.55 -27.41
C PHE A 161 6.88 33.93 -26.35
N VAL A 162 7.57 34.77 -25.60
CA VAL A 162 8.41 34.41 -24.46
C VAL A 162 7.74 34.82 -23.17
N MET A 163 7.74 33.94 -22.18
CA MET A 163 7.23 34.20 -20.83
C MET A 163 8.31 34.89 -20.00
N ARG A 164 8.11 36.17 -19.67
CA ARG A 164 9.02 36.98 -18.85
C ARG A 164 8.48 37.19 -17.44
N ASN A 165 9.34 37.49 -16.48
CA ASN A 165 9.00 37.81 -15.10
C ASN A 165 8.11 36.72 -14.46
N ILE A 166 8.51 35.46 -14.58
CA ILE A 166 7.74 34.31 -14.07
C ILE A 166 7.66 34.39 -12.54
N ARG A 167 6.46 34.21 -11.99
CA ARG A 167 6.21 34.18 -10.53
C ARG A 167 5.19 33.10 -10.20
N GLY A 168 5.53 32.18 -9.29
CA GLY A 168 4.64 31.10 -8.86
C GLY A 168 3.32 31.63 -8.28
N ASN A 169 2.21 30.95 -8.58
CA ASN A 169 0.90 31.19 -7.95
C ASN A 169 0.42 29.95 -7.19
N HIS A 170 0.43 28.79 -7.85
CA HIS A 170 0.07 27.50 -7.27
C HIS A 170 0.74 26.35 -8.03
N VAL A 171 0.75 25.18 -7.42
CA VAL A 171 1.13 23.92 -8.06
C VAL A 171 -0.09 23.00 -8.01
N ALA A 172 -0.39 22.29 -9.09
CA ALA A 172 -1.53 21.39 -9.18
C ALA A 172 -1.09 19.95 -9.49
N LEU A 173 -1.69 18.99 -8.79
CA LEU A 173 -1.66 17.58 -9.16
C LEU A 173 -2.67 17.36 -10.28
N VAL A 174 -2.21 16.84 -11.41
CA VAL A 174 -3.03 16.62 -12.59
C VAL A 174 -2.74 15.25 -13.19
N LYS A 175 -3.66 14.78 -14.03
CA LYS A 175 -3.45 13.56 -14.81
C LYS A 175 -2.39 13.76 -15.90
N GLU A 176 -2.48 14.88 -16.62
CA GLU A 176 -1.59 15.26 -17.72
C GLU A 176 -1.15 16.72 -17.55
N GLY A 177 0.13 16.93 -17.28
CA GLY A 177 0.74 18.23 -17.04
C GLY A 177 1.31 18.84 -18.32
N ARG A 178 1.22 20.16 -18.45
CA ARG A 178 1.80 20.89 -19.60
C ARG A 178 3.32 20.74 -19.67
N ALA A 179 3.99 20.45 -18.56
CA ALA A 179 5.43 20.23 -18.50
C ALA A 179 5.88 18.83 -18.97
N GLY A 180 4.93 17.96 -19.33
CA GLY A 180 5.19 16.62 -19.82
C GLY A 180 5.26 15.56 -18.71
N PRO A 181 5.27 14.27 -19.10
CA PRO A 181 5.13 13.14 -18.18
C PRO A 181 6.35 12.89 -17.29
N ASP A 182 7.48 13.53 -17.60
CA ASP A 182 8.70 13.55 -16.79
C ASP A 182 8.61 14.53 -15.61
N VAL A 183 7.59 15.39 -15.56
CA VAL A 183 7.32 16.31 -14.45
C VAL A 183 6.16 15.76 -13.61
N TYR A 184 6.52 14.93 -12.65
CA TYR A 184 5.60 14.22 -11.78
C TYR A 184 6.11 14.23 -10.33
N VAL A 185 5.26 13.82 -9.38
CA VAL A 185 5.68 13.65 -7.99
C VAL A 185 6.68 12.49 -7.92
N HIS A 186 7.97 12.76 -7.72
CA HIS A 186 9.00 11.71 -7.73
C HIS A 186 8.69 10.58 -6.76
N ASP A 187 8.75 9.34 -7.26
CA ASP A 187 8.54 8.16 -6.45
C ASP A 187 9.77 7.82 -5.63
N GLY A 188 9.55 7.68 -4.33
CA GLY A 188 10.46 7.06 -3.40
C GLY A 188 9.66 5.95 -2.74
N MET A 189 10.00 4.72 -3.08
CA MET A 189 9.48 3.45 -2.57
C MET A 189 7.94 3.31 -2.44
N PRO A 190 7.32 2.35 -3.16
CA PRO A 190 5.98 1.91 -2.80
C PRO A 190 6.05 1.26 -1.40
N SER A 191 5.34 1.82 -0.42
CA SER A 191 5.28 1.30 0.96
C SER A 191 4.64 -0.10 1.07
N LYS A 192 4.24 -0.67 -0.06
CA LYS A 192 3.90 -2.09 -0.21
C LYS A 192 4.63 -2.57 -1.45
N ILE A 193 5.44 -3.61 -1.30
CA ILE A 193 5.83 -4.45 -2.45
C ILE A 193 4.52 -4.96 -3.05
N LYS A 194 3.97 -4.25 -4.04
CA LYS A 194 2.93 -4.81 -4.91
C LYS A 194 3.60 -6.05 -5.47
N LYS A 195 3.07 -7.25 -5.16
CA LYS A 195 3.49 -8.47 -5.85
C LYS A 195 3.40 -8.13 -7.34
N VAL A 196 4.54 -7.95 -7.98
CA VAL A 196 4.61 -7.75 -9.42
C VAL A 196 3.92 -8.99 -9.99
N ILE A 197 2.70 -8.81 -10.51
CA ILE A 197 2.11 -9.80 -11.40
C ILE A 197 3.03 -9.77 -12.60
N LYS A 198 4.08 -10.63 -12.58
CA LYS A 198 4.91 -10.85 -13.74
C LYS A 198 3.94 -11.17 -14.87
N PRO A 199 4.01 -10.50 -16.04
CA PRO A 199 3.23 -10.93 -17.19
C PRO A 199 3.54 -12.41 -17.39
N MET A 200 2.50 -13.25 -17.23
CA MET A 200 2.64 -14.69 -17.24
C MET A 200 3.18 -15.08 -18.62
N LYS A 201 4.47 -15.46 -18.69
CA LYS A 201 5.07 -15.93 -19.94
C LYS A 201 4.47 -17.30 -20.23
N LEU A 202 3.45 -17.35 -21.09
CA LEU A 202 2.89 -18.61 -21.57
C LEU A 202 3.96 -19.34 -22.39
N THR A 203 4.09 -20.65 -22.17
CA THR A 203 4.91 -21.52 -23.00
C THR A 203 4.33 -21.63 -24.42
N ARG A 204 5.13 -22.05 -25.43
CA ARG A 204 4.64 -22.21 -26.82
C ARG A 204 3.41 -23.14 -26.90
N VAL A 205 3.39 -24.21 -26.10
CA VAL A 205 2.26 -25.13 -25.96
C VAL A 205 1.02 -24.41 -25.41
N GLN A 206 1.18 -23.62 -24.36
CA GLN A 206 0.09 -22.83 -23.77
C GLN A 206 -0.44 -21.75 -24.73
N VAL A 207 0.41 -21.18 -25.59
CA VAL A 207 -0.04 -20.25 -26.64
C VAL A 207 -0.89 -20.96 -27.69
N ALA A 208 -0.49 -22.17 -28.13
CA ALA A 208 -1.25 -22.97 -29.07
C ALA A 208 -2.62 -23.40 -28.49
N VAL A 209 -2.63 -23.86 -27.24
CA VAL A 209 -3.85 -24.21 -26.50
C VAL A 209 -4.79 -23.01 -26.32
N ARG A 210 -4.26 -21.83 -25.98
CA ARG A 210 -5.04 -20.58 -25.90
C ARG A 210 -5.67 -20.23 -27.25
N ALA A 211 -4.91 -20.34 -28.34
CA ALA A 211 -5.41 -20.05 -29.68
C ALA A 211 -6.53 -21.02 -30.07
N ALA A 212 -6.35 -22.32 -29.82
CA ALA A 212 -7.35 -23.35 -30.09
C ALA A 212 -8.66 -23.09 -29.31
N LEU A 213 -8.57 -22.78 -28.02
CA LEU A 213 -9.72 -22.38 -27.19
C LEU A 213 -10.39 -21.11 -27.71
N GLY A 214 -9.60 -20.10 -28.09
CA GLY A 214 -10.11 -18.87 -28.68
C GLY A 214 -10.91 -19.14 -29.97
N THR A 215 -10.40 -20.01 -30.85
CA THR A 215 -11.10 -20.37 -32.10
C THR A 215 -12.35 -21.20 -31.87
N TYR A 216 -12.35 -22.06 -30.85
CA TYR A 216 -13.51 -22.91 -30.51
C TYR A 216 -14.64 -22.11 -29.84
N LEU A 217 -14.28 -21.11 -29.02
CA LEU A 217 -15.19 -20.32 -28.22
C LEU A 217 -15.69 -19.05 -28.93
N ALA A 218 -14.88 -18.44 -29.81
CA ALA A 218 -15.27 -17.22 -30.53
C ALA A 218 -16.61 -17.31 -31.31
N PRO A 219 -16.95 -18.41 -32.01
CA PRO A 219 -18.25 -18.52 -32.67
C PRO A 219 -19.38 -18.96 -31.72
N ARG A 220 -19.06 -19.39 -30.49
CA ARG A 220 -20.03 -19.95 -29.52
C ARG A 220 -20.41 -18.96 -28.41
N LEU A 221 -19.56 -18.00 -28.09
CA LEU A 221 -19.84 -16.97 -27.09
C LEU A 221 -20.82 -15.92 -27.65
N ALA A 222 -21.71 -15.43 -26.77
CA ALA A 222 -22.53 -14.27 -27.08
C ALA A 222 -21.65 -13.04 -27.43
N GLN A 223 -22.17 -12.14 -28.29
CA GLN A 223 -21.40 -10.98 -28.82
C GLN A 223 -20.80 -10.08 -27.74
N ASP A 224 -21.35 -10.08 -26.52
CA ASP A 224 -20.90 -9.26 -25.39
C ASP A 224 -19.93 -10.00 -24.43
N ALA A 225 -19.68 -11.30 -24.64
CA ALA A 225 -18.77 -12.08 -23.81
C ALA A 225 -17.36 -12.09 -24.44
N LEU A 226 -16.45 -11.27 -23.91
CA LEU A 226 -15.03 -11.30 -24.28
C LEU A 226 -14.28 -12.39 -23.49
N PRO A 227 -13.48 -13.26 -24.14
CA PRO A 227 -12.77 -14.35 -23.49
C PRO A 227 -11.42 -13.88 -22.87
N ASP A 228 -11.44 -12.78 -22.11
CA ASP A 228 -10.22 -12.16 -21.56
C ASP A 228 -9.51 -13.04 -20.51
N ASP A 229 -10.24 -13.95 -19.86
CA ASP A 229 -9.70 -14.81 -18.81
C ASP A 229 -9.08 -16.13 -19.31
N LEU A 230 -9.07 -16.42 -20.62
CA LEU A 230 -8.44 -17.63 -21.15
C LEU A 230 -6.94 -17.69 -20.82
N THR A 231 -6.27 -16.54 -20.65
CA THR A 231 -4.83 -16.47 -20.38
C THR A 231 -4.51 -17.06 -19.02
N LYS A 232 -5.37 -16.76 -18.04
CA LYS A 232 -5.23 -17.20 -16.66
C LYS A 232 -5.54 -18.68 -16.55
N LEU A 233 -6.61 -19.14 -17.22
CA LEU A 233 -7.00 -20.56 -17.22
C LEU A 233 -5.90 -21.45 -17.81
N VAL A 234 -5.34 -21.10 -18.97
CA VAL A 234 -4.28 -21.90 -19.60
C VAL A 234 -2.96 -21.86 -18.80
N GLY A 235 -2.74 -20.78 -18.05
CA GLY A 235 -1.60 -20.66 -17.13
C GLY A 235 -1.74 -21.53 -15.86
N SER A 236 -2.97 -21.71 -15.36
CA SER A 236 -3.27 -22.44 -14.13
C SER A 236 -3.42 -23.95 -14.32
N TYR A 237 -3.91 -24.41 -15.47
CA TYR A 237 -4.18 -25.83 -15.72
C TYR A 237 -3.21 -26.44 -16.73
N LYS A 238 -2.42 -27.45 -16.31
CA LYS A 238 -1.45 -28.16 -17.17
C LYS A 238 -2.06 -29.34 -17.94
N LYS A 239 -3.19 -29.92 -17.50
CA LYS A 239 -3.85 -31.07 -18.14
C LYS A 239 -5.05 -30.62 -18.98
N SER A 240 -5.16 -31.14 -20.22
CA SER A 240 -6.23 -30.81 -21.18
C SER A 240 -7.63 -31.13 -20.63
N SER A 241 -7.79 -32.24 -19.92
CA SER A 241 -9.07 -32.68 -19.33
C SER A 241 -9.58 -31.76 -18.21
N THR A 242 -8.70 -31.23 -17.36
CA THR A 242 -9.08 -30.29 -16.30
C THR A 242 -9.35 -28.90 -16.87
N LEU A 243 -8.58 -28.48 -17.88
CA LEU A 243 -8.78 -27.20 -18.56
C LEU A 243 -10.12 -27.18 -19.31
N ALA A 244 -10.48 -28.25 -20.01
CA ALA A 244 -11.75 -28.37 -20.70
C ALA A 244 -12.97 -28.30 -19.76
N LYS A 245 -12.87 -28.93 -18.57
CA LYS A 245 -13.90 -28.84 -17.52
C LYS A 245 -14.01 -27.45 -16.89
N ALA A 246 -12.88 -26.75 -16.71
CA ALA A 246 -12.88 -25.39 -16.20
C ALA A 246 -13.49 -24.39 -17.21
N VAL A 247 -13.18 -24.56 -18.50
CA VAL A 247 -13.72 -23.75 -19.59
C VAL A 247 -15.23 -23.97 -19.76
N SER A 248 -15.69 -25.23 -19.77
CA SER A 248 -17.12 -25.55 -19.87
C SER A 248 -17.93 -25.03 -18.69
N ARG A 249 -17.41 -25.11 -17.45
CA ARG A 249 -18.09 -24.51 -16.27
C ARG A 249 -18.21 -23.00 -16.36
N LYS A 250 -17.15 -22.32 -16.80
CA LYS A 250 -17.11 -20.85 -16.80
C LYS A 250 -17.89 -20.24 -17.95
N TYR A 251 -17.72 -20.80 -19.15
CA TYR A 251 -18.34 -20.26 -20.36
C TYR A 251 -19.65 -20.96 -20.73
N GLY A 252 -20.02 -22.06 -20.06
CA GLY A 252 -21.28 -22.79 -20.30
C GLY A 252 -22.55 -21.96 -20.10
N SER A 253 -22.52 -20.95 -19.22
CA SER A 253 -23.63 -20.03 -19.01
C SER A 253 -23.65 -18.83 -19.96
N MET A 254 -22.61 -18.67 -20.79
CA MET A 254 -22.38 -17.51 -21.68
C MET A 254 -22.41 -17.90 -23.17
N ILE A 255 -22.88 -19.11 -23.47
CA ILE A 255 -23.04 -19.61 -24.84
C ILE A 255 -24.30 -18.99 -25.46
N ALA A 256 -24.27 -18.70 -26.76
CA ALA A 256 -25.47 -18.36 -27.51
C ALA A 256 -26.52 -19.49 -27.41
N GLN A 257 -27.82 -19.13 -27.34
CA GLN A 257 -28.91 -20.11 -27.34
C GLN A 257 -28.77 -21.04 -28.56
N ASP A 258 -28.82 -22.35 -28.32
CA ASP A 258 -28.71 -23.46 -29.30
C ASP A 258 -27.30 -24.04 -29.59
N MET A 259 -26.28 -23.80 -28.75
CA MET A 259 -24.99 -24.50 -28.84
C MET A 259 -24.53 -25.06 -27.48
N ASP A 260 -23.95 -26.27 -27.47
CA ASP A 260 -23.36 -26.90 -26.28
C ASP A 260 -21.81 -26.97 -26.40
N ILE A 261 -21.13 -26.86 -25.25
CA ILE A 261 -19.69 -27.15 -25.14
C ILE A 261 -19.54 -28.57 -24.58
N GLU A 262 -19.31 -29.53 -25.45
CA GLU A 262 -18.94 -30.88 -25.04
C GLU A 262 -17.49 -30.90 -24.55
N ALA A 263 -17.30 -31.32 -23.29
CA ALA A 263 -15.98 -31.31 -22.67
C ALA A 263 -15.02 -32.31 -23.34
N ASP A 264 -15.53 -33.41 -23.88
CA ASP A 264 -14.72 -34.47 -24.51
C ASP A 264 -14.15 -34.02 -25.87
N ASP A 265 -14.94 -33.36 -26.71
CA ASP A 265 -14.49 -32.76 -27.98
C ASP A 265 -13.42 -31.68 -27.75
N LEU A 266 -13.56 -30.94 -26.66
CA LEU A 266 -12.59 -29.90 -26.28
C LEU A 266 -11.26 -30.50 -25.82
N VAL A 267 -11.27 -31.66 -25.16
CA VAL A 267 -10.04 -32.36 -24.76
C VAL A 267 -9.26 -32.83 -25.98
N GLU A 268 -9.94 -33.42 -26.97
CA GLU A 268 -9.30 -33.86 -28.21
C GLU A 268 -8.65 -32.68 -28.96
N LEU A 269 -9.35 -31.56 -29.06
CA LEU A 269 -8.84 -30.34 -29.70
C LEU A 269 -7.64 -29.72 -28.95
N LEU A 270 -7.65 -29.77 -27.62
CA LEU A 270 -6.55 -29.30 -26.78
C LEU A 270 -5.32 -30.19 -26.88
N ASP A 271 -5.50 -31.51 -26.91
CA ASP A 271 -4.41 -32.48 -27.07
C ASP A 271 -3.79 -32.40 -28.46
N ALA A 272 -4.59 -32.19 -29.51
CA ALA A 272 -4.10 -31.94 -30.87
C ALA A 272 -3.29 -30.63 -30.95
N ALA A 273 -3.76 -29.56 -30.30
CA ALA A 273 -3.07 -28.27 -30.27
C ALA A 273 -1.77 -28.31 -29.46
N GLY A 274 -1.73 -29.10 -28.37
CA GLY A 274 -0.53 -29.31 -27.57
C GLY A 274 0.50 -30.21 -28.24
N GLY A 275 0.05 -31.24 -28.95
CA GLY A 275 0.90 -32.21 -29.66
C GLY A 275 1.48 -31.70 -30.99
N ALA A 276 0.93 -30.62 -31.57
CA ALA A 276 1.44 -29.98 -32.78
C ALA A 276 2.73 -29.17 -32.58
N VAL A 277 3.24 -29.11 -31.34
CA VAL A 277 4.49 -28.43 -30.96
C VAL A 277 5.54 -29.50 -30.64
N GLU A 278 6.62 -29.58 -31.42
CA GLU A 278 7.69 -30.55 -31.16
C GLU A 278 8.37 -30.29 -29.80
N PRO A 279 8.74 -31.35 -29.05
CA PRO A 279 9.39 -31.19 -27.75
C PRO A 279 10.83 -30.69 -27.94
N GLU A 280 11.12 -29.50 -27.40
CA GLU A 280 12.50 -29.07 -27.15
C GLU A 280 13.00 -29.70 -25.85
N ASP A 281 14.16 -30.34 -25.91
CA ASP A 281 14.92 -30.92 -24.79
C ASP A 281 15.53 -29.78 -23.96
N GLU A 282 14.81 -29.29 -22.96
CA GLU A 282 15.33 -28.36 -21.97
C GLU A 282 15.55 -29.07 -20.62
N GLY A 283 16.82 -29.09 -20.22
CA GLY A 283 17.31 -29.74 -19.02
C GLY A 283 16.54 -29.35 -17.76
N ALA A 284 16.25 -30.39 -16.96
CA ALA A 284 15.63 -30.32 -15.66
C ALA A 284 16.25 -29.23 -14.78
N LYS A 285 15.45 -28.20 -14.49
CA LYS A 285 15.58 -27.42 -13.26
C LYS A 285 14.48 -27.91 -12.32
N GLU A 286 14.90 -28.31 -11.12
CA GLU A 286 14.01 -28.62 -10.01
C GLU A 286 13.23 -27.35 -9.66
N ASP A 287 11.97 -27.30 -10.05
CA ASP A 287 11.02 -26.25 -9.67
C ASP A 287 10.24 -26.72 -8.44
N ASP A 288 10.15 -25.86 -7.42
CA ASP A 288 9.35 -26.07 -6.20
C ASP A 288 7.87 -26.39 -6.54
N PRO A 289 7.21 -27.33 -5.84
CA PRO A 289 5.82 -27.67 -6.14
C PRO A 289 4.89 -26.52 -5.72
N ALA A 290 4.14 -25.98 -6.68
CA ALA A 290 3.03 -25.08 -6.38
C ALA A 290 1.89 -25.86 -5.70
N PHE A 291 1.44 -25.35 -4.55
CA PHE A 291 0.33 -25.91 -3.77
C PHE A 291 -1.00 -25.53 -4.42
N ASP A 292 -1.86 -26.53 -4.68
CA ASP A 292 -3.19 -26.36 -5.27
C ASP A 292 -4.25 -26.52 -4.15
N GLU A 293 -5.00 -25.45 -3.87
CA GLU A 293 -5.98 -25.41 -2.77
C GLU A 293 -7.19 -26.33 -3.02
N ASP A 294 -7.54 -26.61 -4.29
CA ASP A 294 -8.74 -27.40 -4.62
C ASP A 294 -8.47 -28.92 -4.74
N ASN A 295 -7.20 -29.35 -4.70
CA ASN A 295 -6.81 -30.77 -4.68
C ASN A 295 -5.60 -31.02 -3.77
N ALA A 296 -5.70 -30.54 -2.53
CA ALA A 296 -4.66 -30.63 -1.51
C ALA A 296 -4.17 -32.08 -1.28
N SER A 297 -5.02 -33.09 -1.50
CA SER A 297 -4.68 -34.50 -1.27
C SER A 297 -3.63 -35.05 -2.26
N GLU A 298 -3.69 -34.69 -3.54
CA GLU A 298 -2.70 -35.11 -4.52
C GLU A 298 -1.41 -34.28 -4.43
N SER A 299 -1.52 -32.99 -4.12
CA SER A 299 -0.36 -32.12 -3.88
C SER A 299 0.44 -32.58 -2.66
N LEU A 300 -0.22 -32.97 -1.57
CA LEU A 300 0.44 -33.49 -0.36
C LEU A 300 1.07 -34.87 -0.60
N ARG A 301 0.43 -35.76 -1.39
CA ARG A 301 1.06 -37.03 -1.82
C ARG A 301 2.41 -36.76 -2.46
N THR A 302 2.43 -35.86 -3.43
CA THR A 302 3.64 -35.57 -4.22
C THR A 302 4.74 -34.88 -3.39
N MET A 303 4.37 -34.11 -2.36
CA MET A 303 5.33 -33.42 -1.48
C MET A 303 5.92 -34.31 -0.37
N LEU A 304 5.20 -35.35 0.05
CA LEU A 304 5.58 -36.22 1.18
C LEU A 304 6.07 -37.61 0.75
N GLU A 305 5.91 -38.00 -0.51
CA GLU A 305 6.47 -39.24 -1.07
C GLU A 305 8.01 -39.23 -0.95
N GLY A 306 8.55 -40.16 -0.14
CA GLY A 306 9.98 -40.28 0.15
C GLY A 306 10.47 -39.62 1.46
N LYS A 307 9.66 -38.84 2.17
CA LYS A 307 10.04 -38.21 3.47
C LYS A 307 9.38 -38.84 4.70
N VAL A 308 8.31 -39.60 4.53
CA VAL A 308 7.53 -40.23 5.62
C VAL A 308 7.18 -41.67 5.22
N PRO A 309 7.17 -42.66 6.14
CA PRO A 309 6.78 -44.02 5.82
C PRO A 309 5.36 -44.10 5.23
N ASP A 310 5.18 -44.93 4.20
CA ASP A 310 3.97 -45.03 3.39
C ASP A 310 2.69 -45.30 4.23
N GLU A 311 2.82 -46.00 5.36
CA GLU A 311 1.72 -46.26 6.29
C GLU A 311 1.14 -44.98 6.94
N LEU A 312 1.97 -43.96 7.20
CA LEU A 312 1.50 -42.68 7.76
C LEU A 312 0.96 -41.76 6.67
N LEU A 313 1.54 -41.83 5.47
CA LEU A 313 1.05 -41.09 4.30
C LEU A 313 -0.40 -41.53 3.97
N GLN A 314 -0.65 -42.84 3.98
CA GLN A 314 -1.97 -43.40 3.70
C GLN A 314 -3.01 -43.04 4.77
N LYS A 315 -2.60 -42.96 6.04
CA LYS A 315 -3.48 -42.50 7.15
C LYS A 315 -3.80 -41.01 7.07
N LEU A 316 -2.84 -40.16 6.69
CA LEU A 316 -3.06 -38.72 6.51
C LEU A 316 -4.00 -38.45 5.32
N LEU A 317 -3.86 -39.22 4.24
CA LEU A 317 -4.77 -39.14 3.09
C LEU A 317 -6.17 -39.65 3.41
N ALA A 318 -6.29 -40.70 4.23
CA ALA A 318 -7.59 -41.19 4.68
C ALA A 318 -8.31 -40.16 5.56
N CYS A 319 -7.59 -39.44 6.44
CA CYS A 319 -8.17 -38.35 7.24
C CYS A 319 -8.60 -37.14 6.40
N LEU A 320 -7.95 -36.89 5.26
CA LEU A 320 -8.29 -35.77 4.36
C LEU A 320 -9.39 -36.12 3.34
N ALA A 321 -9.56 -37.39 3.00
CA ALA A 321 -10.55 -37.85 2.02
C ALA A 321 -11.91 -38.23 2.63
N ALA A 322 -12.01 -38.34 3.96
CA ALA A 322 -13.28 -38.63 4.63
C ALA A 322 -14.17 -37.38 4.68
N PRO A 323 -15.43 -37.43 4.18
CA PRO A 323 -16.37 -36.33 4.36
C PRO A 323 -16.70 -36.19 5.84
N ALA A 324 -16.81 -34.94 6.32
CA ALA A 324 -17.28 -34.65 7.67
C ALA A 324 -18.76 -35.06 7.80
N THR A 325 -18.98 -36.29 8.27
CA THR A 325 -20.24 -36.71 8.87
C THR A 325 -19.97 -36.98 10.34
N ASP A 326 -20.63 -36.20 11.20
CA ASP A 326 -20.77 -36.47 12.63
C ASP A 326 -21.48 -37.83 12.77
N GLU A 327 -20.73 -38.90 12.98
CA GLU A 327 -21.06 -40.09 13.78
C GLU A 327 -19.91 -41.10 13.67
N ASP A 328 -19.50 -41.62 14.83
CA ASP A 328 -18.63 -42.78 15.03
C ASP A 328 -17.11 -42.65 14.80
N LEU A 329 -16.37 -42.17 15.80
CA LEU A 329 -15.02 -42.67 16.12
C LEU A 329 -14.80 -42.71 17.65
N ASP A 330 -15.57 -43.54 18.33
CA ASP A 330 -15.14 -44.24 19.55
C ASP A 330 -14.37 -45.50 19.14
N ASP A 331 -13.13 -45.38 18.65
CA ASP A 331 -12.11 -46.42 18.87
C ASP A 331 -10.71 -45.93 18.45
N LEU A 332 -9.69 -46.49 19.09
CA LEU A 332 -8.24 -46.18 19.02
C LEU A 332 -7.70 -45.32 20.17
N SER A 333 -8.11 -45.67 21.39
CA SER A 333 -7.21 -45.61 22.55
C SER A 333 -6.28 -46.83 22.54
N ASP A 334 -5.00 -46.68 22.17
CA ASP A 334 -3.88 -47.23 22.95
C ASP A 334 -2.52 -46.89 22.33
N GLY A 335 -1.67 -46.24 23.13
CA GLY A 335 -0.33 -45.81 22.70
C GLY A 335 0.42 -45.06 23.80
N LYS A 336 0.73 -45.76 24.90
CA LYS A 336 1.52 -45.31 26.05
C LYS A 336 2.71 -44.41 25.69
N VAL A 337 2.74 -43.20 26.28
CA VAL A 337 3.99 -42.48 26.61
C VAL A 337 3.98 -42.17 28.10
N LYS A 338 4.96 -42.72 28.83
CA LYS A 338 5.17 -42.51 30.28
C LYS A 338 5.71 -41.09 30.54
N PRO A 339 5.21 -40.34 31.54
CA PRO A 339 5.97 -39.26 32.14
C PRO A 339 6.83 -39.80 33.30
N VAL A 340 8.04 -39.26 33.41
CA VAL A 340 8.96 -39.45 34.53
C VAL A 340 8.49 -38.55 35.69
N GLY A 341 8.49 -39.10 36.90
CA GLY A 341 7.73 -38.62 38.05
C GLY A 341 8.28 -37.41 38.80
N ASP A 342 7.41 -36.87 39.64
CA ASP A 342 7.74 -36.44 41.00
C ASP A 342 6.53 -36.74 41.91
N ASP A 343 6.82 -37.31 43.07
CA ASP A 343 5.87 -37.84 44.04
C ASP A 343 5.54 -36.76 45.10
N ASN A 344 4.24 -36.54 45.39
CA ASN A 344 3.63 -36.73 46.73
C ASN A 344 2.32 -35.92 46.96
N LEU A 345 1.26 -36.70 47.33
CA LEU A 345 0.15 -36.42 48.27
C LEU A 345 -0.90 -35.37 47.84
N ASP A 346 -2.22 -35.60 47.86
CA ASP A 346 -3.07 -36.52 48.64
C ASP A 346 -4.28 -37.01 47.81
N ASP A 347 -4.71 -38.22 48.15
CA ASP A 347 -5.89 -38.94 47.70
C ASP A 347 -7.11 -38.49 48.54
N ASP A 348 -8.09 -37.81 47.93
CA ASP A 348 -9.45 -37.74 48.49
C ASP A 348 -10.50 -38.03 47.42
N ASN A 349 -11.22 -39.10 47.69
CA ASN A 349 -12.18 -39.76 46.82
C ASN A 349 -13.55 -39.11 47.00
N GLY A 350 -13.94 -38.25 46.05
CA GLY A 350 -15.23 -37.55 46.07
C GLY A 350 -15.83 -37.40 44.69
N LYS A 351 -16.68 -38.36 44.30
CA LYS A 351 -17.61 -38.37 43.14
C LYS A 351 -17.92 -36.97 42.56
N GLY A 352 -17.24 -36.60 41.48
CA GLY A 352 -17.62 -35.50 40.58
C GLY A 352 -18.39 -36.05 39.36
N PRO A 353 -19.36 -35.30 38.81
CA PRO A 353 -20.13 -35.78 37.66
C PRO A 353 -19.20 -35.91 36.46
N ALA A 354 -19.32 -37.02 35.71
CA ALA A 354 -18.67 -37.17 34.41
C ALA A 354 -19.23 -36.09 33.47
N MET A 355 -18.60 -34.91 33.47
CA MET A 355 -18.87 -33.86 32.51
C MET A 355 -18.16 -34.25 31.21
N ASP A 356 -18.95 -34.41 30.15
CA ASP A 356 -18.52 -34.81 28.82
C ASP A 356 -17.22 -34.08 28.41
N SER A 357 -16.30 -34.81 27.77
CA SER A 357 -15.03 -34.28 27.26
C SER A 357 -15.21 -32.99 26.43
N LYS A 358 -16.35 -32.87 25.73
CA LYS A 358 -16.76 -31.66 25.00
C LYS A 358 -16.99 -30.45 25.92
N ALA A 359 -17.56 -30.65 27.11
CA ALA A 359 -17.79 -29.59 28.09
C ALA A 359 -16.47 -29.09 28.72
N ILE A 360 -15.53 -30.00 28.98
CA ILE A 360 -14.19 -29.66 29.51
C ILE A 360 -13.40 -28.85 28.47
N ILE A 361 -13.42 -29.28 27.20
CA ILE A 361 -12.76 -28.55 26.10
C ILE A 361 -13.43 -27.19 25.86
N ALA A 362 -14.76 -27.11 25.92
CA ALA A 362 -15.49 -25.86 25.77
C ALA A 362 -15.19 -24.88 26.92
N GLN A 363 -15.09 -25.38 28.15
CA GLN A 363 -14.72 -24.59 29.32
C GLN A 363 -13.28 -24.09 29.21
N ALA A 364 -12.33 -24.95 28.86
CA ALA A 364 -10.93 -24.58 28.65
C ALA A 364 -10.75 -23.52 27.54
N LYS A 365 -11.49 -23.66 26.41
CA LYS A 365 -11.49 -22.66 25.34
C LYS A 365 -12.06 -21.32 25.79
N LYS A 366 -13.14 -21.34 26.58
CA LYS A 366 -13.78 -20.13 27.10
C LYS A 366 -12.86 -19.39 28.09
N GLU A 367 -12.16 -20.13 28.94
CA GLU A 367 -11.19 -19.59 29.89
C GLU A 367 -9.95 -19.02 29.17
N ALA A 368 -9.40 -19.73 28.18
CA ALA A 368 -8.28 -19.25 27.37
C ALA A 368 -8.63 -17.98 26.55
N LEU A 369 -9.80 -17.94 25.93
CA LEU A 369 -10.29 -16.74 25.23
C LEU A 369 -10.55 -15.59 26.20
N GLY A 370 -11.05 -15.89 27.40
CA GLY A 370 -11.24 -14.91 28.47
C GLY A 370 -9.92 -14.28 28.92
N HIS A 371 -8.88 -15.10 29.12
CA HIS A 371 -7.54 -14.64 29.48
C HIS A 371 -6.90 -13.79 28.38
N ALA A 372 -6.93 -14.26 27.13
CA ALA A 372 -6.40 -13.50 25.99
C ALA A 372 -7.11 -12.14 25.79
N ARG A 373 -8.43 -12.08 26.00
CA ARG A 373 -9.19 -10.82 25.95
C ARG A 373 -8.76 -9.85 27.06
N LYS A 374 -8.52 -10.34 28.28
CA LYS A 374 -8.06 -9.51 29.40
C LYS A 374 -6.65 -8.96 29.15
N LEU A 375 -5.73 -9.78 28.66
CA LEU A 375 -4.37 -9.35 28.30
C LEU A 375 -4.39 -8.29 27.20
N ASN A 376 -5.13 -8.52 26.12
CA ASN A 376 -5.24 -7.56 25.02
C ASN A 376 -5.90 -6.24 25.46
N ALA A 377 -6.92 -6.30 26.33
CA ALA A 377 -7.55 -5.11 26.89
C ALA A 377 -6.57 -4.30 27.76
N ALA A 378 -5.79 -4.97 28.61
CA ALA A 378 -4.76 -4.32 29.42
C ALA A 378 -3.63 -3.72 28.57
N GLY A 379 -3.14 -4.46 27.57
CA GLY A 379 -2.13 -3.98 26.62
C GLY A 379 -2.58 -2.72 25.86
N ASN A 380 -3.83 -2.69 25.39
CA ASN A 380 -4.39 -1.52 24.71
C ASN A 380 -4.48 -0.29 25.63
N LYS A 381 -4.83 -0.45 26.91
CA LYS A 381 -4.86 0.66 27.88
C LYS A 381 -3.46 1.20 28.18
N VAL A 382 -2.48 0.30 28.32
CA VAL A 382 -1.09 0.67 28.65
C VAL A 382 -0.35 1.29 27.45
N ARG A 383 -0.82 1.03 26.23
CA ARG A 383 -0.23 1.53 24.97
C ARG A 383 0.01 3.04 24.96
N SER A 384 -0.92 3.82 25.50
CA SER A 384 -0.81 5.29 25.57
C SER A 384 0.37 5.79 26.43
N LEU A 385 0.91 4.94 27.30
CA LEU A 385 1.91 5.31 28.31
C LEU A 385 3.27 4.63 28.10
N VAL A 386 3.30 3.40 27.57
CA VAL A 386 4.53 2.61 27.40
C VAL A 386 4.85 2.31 25.93
N GLY A 387 3.95 2.65 24.99
CA GLY A 387 4.12 2.35 23.56
C GLY A 387 3.66 0.94 23.19
N ASP A 388 4.14 0.42 22.04
CA ASP A 388 3.78 -0.92 21.57
C ASP A 388 4.40 -2.01 22.46
N LEU A 389 3.54 -2.63 23.28
CA LEU A 389 3.87 -3.77 24.14
C LEU A 389 3.20 -5.04 23.60
N ASP A 390 3.94 -6.14 23.58
CA ASP A 390 3.37 -7.47 23.30
C ASP A 390 2.58 -7.96 24.52
N ALA A 391 1.25 -7.92 24.44
CA ALA A 391 0.36 -8.33 25.53
C ALA A 391 0.44 -9.82 25.85
N MET A 392 0.92 -10.66 24.92
CA MET A 392 1.05 -12.11 25.12
C MET A 392 2.38 -12.50 25.79
N ALA A 393 3.30 -11.54 25.97
CA ALA A 393 4.56 -11.77 26.66
C ALA A 393 4.43 -11.76 28.21
N PHE A 394 3.22 -11.50 28.73
CA PHE A 394 2.93 -11.41 30.16
C PHE A 394 1.96 -12.50 30.61
N ASP A 395 2.18 -13.02 31.80
CA ASP A 395 1.39 -14.13 32.36
C ASP A 395 0.00 -13.68 32.85
N SER A 396 -0.16 -12.40 33.22
CA SER A 396 -1.42 -11.83 33.72
C SER A 396 -1.63 -10.37 33.27
N ALA A 397 -2.88 -9.90 33.35
CA ALA A 397 -3.22 -8.51 33.02
C ALA A 397 -2.64 -7.54 34.06
N GLU A 398 -2.54 -7.98 35.31
CA GLU A 398 -1.97 -7.26 36.44
C GLU A 398 -0.47 -7.00 36.24
N ASP A 399 0.26 -7.96 35.65
CA ASP A 399 1.69 -7.81 35.35
C ASP A 399 1.97 -6.74 34.29
N ILE A 400 1.06 -6.58 33.31
CA ILE A 400 1.14 -5.52 32.30
C ILE A 400 1.01 -4.15 32.97
N PHE A 401 0.05 -3.98 33.89
CA PHE A 401 -0.10 -2.75 34.66
C PHE A 401 1.04 -2.51 35.64
N ALA A 402 1.55 -3.57 36.28
CA ALA A 402 2.70 -3.48 37.17
C ALA A 402 3.95 -3.00 36.41
N HIS A 403 4.20 -3.53 35.22
CA HIS A 403 5.28 -3.07 34.35
C HIS A 403 5.12 -1.59 33.98
N ALA A 404 3.91 -1.16 33.64
CA ALA A 404 3.59 0.24 33.34
C ALA A 404 3.83 1.18 34.53
N LEU A 405 3.39 0.78 35.74
CA LEU A 405 3.57 1.55 36.98
C LEU A 405 5.04 1.62 37.42
N LYS A 406 5.82 0.56 37.18
CA LYS A 406 7.27 0.53 37.43
C LYS A 406 8.00 1.55 36.56
N SER A 407 7.63 1.64 35.29
CA SER A 407 8.19 2.61 34.34
C SER A 407 7.94 4.07 34.75
N LYS A 408 6.90 4.33 35.54
CA LYS A 408 6.59 5.66 36.12
C LYS A 408 7.14 5.88 37.54
N GLY A 409 7.86 4.91 38.11
CA GLY A 409 8.51 5.04 39.42
C GLY A 409 7.61 4.82 40.63
N VAL A 410 6.44 4.18 40.47
CA VAL A 410 5.56 3.82 41.60
C VAL A 410 6.05 2.52 42.25
N ASN A 411 6.15 2.51 43.59
CA ASN A 411 6.58 1.33 44.34
C ASN A 411 5.45 0.31 44.48
N ILE A 412 5.49 -0.71 43.62
CA ILE A 412 4.51 -1.80 43.48
C ILE A 412 4.36 -2.63 44.76
N LYS A 413 5.41 -2.73 45.60
CA LYS A 413 5.43 -3.55 46.83
C LYS A 413 4.42 -3.15 47.90
N ASN A 414 3.90 -1.92 47.83
CA ASN A 414 2.98 -1.40 48.84
C ASN A 414 1.51 -1.65 48.51
N TYR A 415 1.21 -2.18 47.32
CA TYR A 415 -0.15 -2.30 46.80
C TYR A 415 -0.41 -3.72 46.29
N LYS A 416 -1.65 -4.17 46.46
CA LYS A 416 -2.09 -5.47 45.96
C LYS A 416 -2.26 -5.46 44.44
N PRO A 417 -2.09 -6.60 43.74
CA PRO A 417 -2.19 -6.69 42.28
C PRO A 417 -3.51 -6.16 41.70
N GLU A 418 -4.61 -6.32 42.43
CA GLU A 418 -5.94 -5.87 42.00
C GLU A 418 -6.06 -4.34 41.96
N ALA A 419 -5.16 -3.61 42.63
CA ALA A 419 -5.15 -2.14 42.66
C ALA A 419 -4.35 -1.50 41.51
N TYR A 420 -3.61 -2.30 40.71
CA TYR A 420 -2.73 -1.76 39.66
C TYR A 420 -3.53 -1.12 38.51
N GLU A 421 -4.68 -1.67 38.16
CA GLU A 421 -5.57 -1.09 37.14
C GLU A 421 -6.07 0.30 37.56
N GLY A 422 -6.63 0.43 38.77
CA GLY A 422 -7.14 1.72 39.25
C GLY A 422 -6.07 2.80 39.45
N MET A 423 -4.84 2.41 39.82
CA MET A 423 -3.71 3.35 39.89
C MET A 423 -3.24 3.79 38.51
N PHE A 424 -3.28 2.88 37.53
CA PHE A 424 -2.96 3.20 36.15
C PHE A 424 -3.98 4.19 35.56
N ASP A 425 -5.28 3.96 35.79
CA ASP A 425 -6.35 4.86 35.35
C ASP A 425 -6.18 6.28 35.95
N MET A 426 -5.88 6.38 37.26
CA MET A 426 -5.62 7.67 37.92
C MET A 426 -4.40 8.41 37.33
N ILE A 427 -3.35 7.68 36.94
CA ILE A 427 -2.16 8.27 36.32
C ILE A 427 -2.45 8.68 34.88
N SER A 428 -3.22 7.88 34.14
CA SER A 428 -3.60 8.18 32.76
C SER A 428 -4.49 9.42 32.68
N GLU A 429 -5.41 9.61 33.62
CA GLU A 429 -6.26 10.82 33.70
C GLU A 429 -5.47 12.07 34.10
N ARG A 430 -4.37 11.92 34.85
CA ARG A 430 -3.50 13.03 35.25
C ARG A 430 -2.48 13.46 34.20
N GLN A 431 -2.28 12.67 33.15
CA GLN A 431 -1.41 13.08 32.06
C GLN A 431 -2.17 14.06 31.16
N PRO A 432 -1.69 15.31 30.96
CA PRO A 432 -2.25 16.15 29.91
C PRO A 432 -2.02 15.41 28.59
N SER A 433 -3.05 15.29 27.76
CA SER A 433 -2.92 14.78 26.40
C SER A 433 -1.75 15.48 25.72
N ALA A 434 -0.79 14.72 25.18
CA ALA A 434 0.39 15.26 24.52
C ALA A 434 0.09 15.88 23.14
N LEU A 435 -1.18 16.13 22.79
CA LEU A 435 -1.49 17.23 21.88
C LEU A 435 -1.52 18.50 22.74
N ALA A 436 -0.46 19.29 22.64
CA ALA A 436 -0.52 20.68 23.08
C ALA A 436 -1.57 21.39 22.22
N ASN A 437 -2.84 21.31 22.64
CA ASN A 437 -3.88 22.22 22.20
C ASN A 437 -3.70 23.48 23.05
N ASP A 438 -2.74 24.32 22.67
CA ASP A 438 -2.57 25.67 23.15
C ASP A 438 -3.73 26.57 22.66
N HIS A 439 -4.94 26.21 23.05
CA HIS A 439 -6.14 26.99 22.82
C HIS A 439 -6.27 28.06 23.91
N ALA A 440 -5.81 29.29 23.61
CA ALA A 440 -6.24 30.48 24.35
C ALA A 440 -6.16 31.76 23.50
N PHE A 441 -7.15 31.98 22.65
CA PHE A 441 -7.65 33.34 22.43
C PHE A 441 -9.11 33.35 22.89
N LYS A 442 -9.30 33.72 24.15
CA LYS A 442 -10.55 34.30 24.61
C LYS A 442 -10.33 35.81 24.59
N ASP A 443 -11.05 36.50 23.72
CA ASP A 443 -11.18 37.95 23.76
C ASP A 443 -11.86 38.35 25.07
N GLU A 444 -11.06 38.59 26.11
CA GLU A 444 -11.44 39.50 27.18
C GLU A 444 -10.49 40.71 27.12
N PRO A 445 -11.00 41.95 27.21
CA PRO A 445 -10.14 43.12 27.24
C PRO A 445 -9.28 43.05 28.51
N ALA A 446 -8.01 42.69 28.35
CA ALA A 446 -7.06 42.66 29.44
C ALA A 446 -6.87 44.09 29.97
N GLU A 447 -7.50 44.41 31.10
CA GLU A 447 -7.04 45.51 31.93
C GLU A 447 -5.58 45.23 32.29
N LEU A 448 -4.67 46.06 31.79
CA LEU A 448 -3.22 46.02 32.06
C LEU A 448 -2.95 46.30 33.55
N THR A 449 -3.27 45.35 34.42
CA THR A 449 -3.00 45.41 35.85
C THR A 449 -1.87 44.43 36.18
N GLY A 450 -0.71 44.99 36.49
CA GLY A 450 0.51 44.22 36.77
C GLY A 450 1.79 45.00 36.50
N HIS A 451 2.89 44.29 36.35
CA HIS A 451 4.25 44.82 36.25
C HIS A 451 4.50 45.78 35.06
N PHE A 452 3.55 45.86 34.12
CA PHE A 452 3.58 46.71 32.94
C PHE A 452 2.56 47.88 32.98
N ALA A 453 1.91 48.12 34.12
CA ALA A 453 0.91 49.20 34.27
C ALA A 453 1.45 50.61 33.92
N HIS A 454 2.76 50.82 33.93
CA HIS A 454 3.37 52.13 33.61
C HIS A 454 3.54 52.40 32.11
N LEU A 455 3.32 51.40 31.23
CA LEU A 455 3.35 51.60 29.78
C LEU A 455 2.13 52.37 29.25
N ALA A 456 1.05 52.48 30.04
CA ALA A 456 -0.13 53.25 29.68
C ALA A 456 0.10 54.78 29.61
N ASN A 457 1.24 55.27 30.14
CA ASN A 457 1.53 56.71 30.21
C ASN A 457 2.55 57.20 29.17
N ILE A 458 2.98 56.37 28.23
CA ILE A 458 3.91 56.80 27.17
C ILE A 458 3.09 57.45 26.05
N LYS A 459 3.10 58.78 25.99
CA LYS A 459 2.65 59.54 24.81
C LYS A 459 3.78 59.54 23.80
N PHE A 460 3.57 58.92 22.64
CA PHE A 460 4.40 59.16 21.46
C PHE A 460 4.09 60.57 20.97
N GLY A 461 5.08 61.46 21.09
CA GLY A 461 5.04 62.82 20.53
C GLY A 461 5.43 62.82 19.06
#